data_AF-A0A5C0E227-F1
#
_entry.id   AF-A0A5C0E227-F1
#
_cell.length_a   1.000
_cell.length_b   1.000
_cell.length_c   1.000
_cell.angle_alpha   90.00
_cell.angle_beta   90.00
_cell.angle_gamma   90.00
#
_symmetry.space_group_name_H-M   'P 1'
#
loop_
_entity.id
_entity.type
_entity.pdbx_description
1 polymer ?
#
loop_
_entity_poly.entity_id
_entity_poly.type
_entity_poly.pdbx_seq_one_letter_code
_entity_poly.pdbx_strand_id
1 'polypeptide(L)' 'MTSTPLEPSLKDKVFEICENLYKNSEKITRKKVRDVLGGGSYEYISPLVTEWKNLNSVQNQEIEGTETEEQSK' A
#
# COMPACT_ATOMS: atom_id res chain seq x y z
N MET A 1 -30.52 15.53 -5.34
CA MET A 1 -29.32 14.68 -5.47
C MET A 1 -28.72 14.57 -4.07
N THR A 2 -29.05 13.52 -3.33
CA THR A 2 -28.48 13.27 -2.00
C THR A 2 -27.17 12.54 -2.18
N SER A 3 -26.05 13.29 -2.25
CA SER A 3 -24.71 12.71 -2.17
C SER A 3 -24.50 12.24 -0.74
N THR A 4 -24.75 10.97 -0.47
CA THR A 4 -24.34 10.34 0.79
C THR A 4 -22.81 10.43 0.86
N PRO A 5 -22.20 10.96 1.93
CA PRO A 5 -20.77 10.85 2.11
C PRO A 5 -20.48 9.35 2.23
N LEU A 6 -19.77 8.79 1.25
CA LEU A 6 -19.24 7.43 1.36
C LEU A 6 -18.24 7.49 2.52
N GLU A 7 -18.64 6.99 3.69
CA GLU A 7 -17.68 6.86 4.78
C GLU A 7 -16.49 6.05 4.25
N PRO A 8 -15.25 6.54 4.41
CA PRO A 8 -14.08 5.88 3.86
C PRO A 8 -14.01 4.48 4.47
N SER A 9 -13.96 3.48 3.60
CA SER A 9 -13.92 2.09 4.02
C SER A 9 -12.63 1.83 4.80
N LEU A 10 -12.61 0.76 5.59
CA LEU A 10 -11.39 0.35 6.31
C LEU A 10 -10.19 0.21 5.34
N LYS A 11 -10.46 -0.27 4.12
CA LYS A 11 -9.46 -0.37 3.05
C LYS A 11 -8.90 0.99 2.68
N ASP A 12 -9.74 1.98 2.41
CA ASP A 12 -9.32 3.33 2.03
C ASP A 12 -8.43 3.94 3.12
N LYS A 13 -8.83 3.82 4.39
CA LYS A 13 -8.04 4.31 5.53
C LYS A 13 -6.68 3.62 5.61
N VAL A 14 -6.63 2.29 5.47
CA VAL A 14 -5.35 1.55 5.50
C VAL A 14 -4.45 1.94 4.34
N PHE A 15 -5.01 2.11 3.15
CA PHE A 15 -4.27 2.49 1.95
C PHE A 15 -3.71 3.92 2.06
N GLU A 16 -4.51 4.85 2.54
CA GLU A 16 -4.08 6.23 2.81
C GLU A 16 -2.93 6.29 3.83
N ILE A 17 -3.02 5.49 4.91
CA ILE A 17 -1.94 5.39 5.91
C ILE A 17 -0.67 4.83 5.27
N CYS A 18 -0.77 3.74 4.49
CA CYS A 18 0.38 3.16 3.80
C CYS A 18 1.02 4.16 2.83
N GLU A 19 0.21 4.91 2.08
CA GLU A 19 0.68 5.92 1.14
C GLU A 19 1.38 7.08 1.86
N ASN A 20 0.82 7.58 2.96
CA ASN A 20 1.45 8.61 3.78
C ASN A 20 2.79 8.12 4.33
N LEU A 21 2.87 6.90 4.85
CA LEU A 21 4.14 6.32 5.32
C LEU A 21 5.15 6.22 4.17
N TYR A 22 4.72 5.81 2.98
CA TYR A 22 5.57 5.75 1.78
C TYR A 22 6.12 7.11 1.38
N LYS A 23 5.26 8.13 1.29
CA LYS A 23 5.63 9.52 0.96
C LYS A 23 6.64 10.11 1.95
N ASN A 24 6.54 9.72 3.22
CA ASN A 24 7.48 10.13 4.26
C ASN A 24 8.74 9.25 4.33
N SER A 25 8.93 8.30 3.39
CA SER A 25 10.02 7.31 3.42
C SER A 25 10.08 6.51 4.74
N GLU A 26 8.93 6.35 5.40
CA GLU A 26 8.79 5.56 6.62
C GLU A 26 8.54 4.08 6.30
N LYS A 27 9.03 3.21 7.19
CA LYS A 27 8.83 1.77 7.05
C LYS A 27 7.37 1.39 7.24
N ILE A 28 6.74 0.90 6.18
CA ILE A 28 5.36 0.42 6.20
C ILE A 28 5.31 -0.95 6.89
N THR A 29 4.88 -0.95 8.15
CA THR A 29 4.68 -2.17 8.96
C THR A 29 3.24 -2.25 9.45
N ARG A 30 2.71 -3.47 9.58
CA ARG A 30 1.34 -3.72 10.06
C ARG A 30 1.09 -3.07 11.43
N LYS A 31 2.11 -3.08 12.29
CA LYS A 31 2.08 -2.41 13.61
C LYS A 31 1.89 -0.90 13.45
N LYS A 32 2.73 -0.23 12.66
CA LYS A 32 2.64 1.22 12.43
C LYS A 32 1.29 1.62 11.82
N VAL A 33 0.83 0.85 10.84
CA VAL A 33 -0.48 1.09 10.20
C VAL A 33 -1.61 0.98 11.23
N ARG A 34 -1.62 -0.07 12.06
CA ARG A 34 -2.60 -0.24 13.13
C ARG A 34 -2.53 0.86 14.19
N ASP A 35 -1.33 1.28 14.57
CA ASP A 35 -1.13 2.33 15.58
C ASP A 35 -1.67 3.68 15.05
N VAL A 36 -1.44 4.00 13.77
CA VAL A 36 -2.00 5.21 13.12
C VAL A 36 -3.52 5.11 12.93
N LEU A 37 -4.03 3.92 12.62
CA LEU A 37 -5.47 3.66 12.48
C LEU A 37 -6.21 3.76 13.82
N GLY A 38 -5.49 3.74 14.96
CA GLY A 38 -6.07 3.77 16.31
C GLY A 38 -6.52 2.41 16.82
N GLY A 39 -6.06 1.31 16.21
CA GLY A 39 -6.43 -0.05 16.56
C GLY A 39 -6.90 -0.88 15.37
N GLY A 40 -7.54 -2.01 15.65
CA GLY A 40 -8.04 -2.94 14.63
C GLY A 40 -7.33 -4.30 14.65
N SER A 41 -8.04 -5.30 14.13
CA SER A 41 -7.57 -6.68 14.11
C SER A 41 -6.52 -6.88 13.02
N TYR A 42 -5.40 -7.49 13.39
CA TYR A 42 -4.31 -7.82 12.46
C TYR A 42 -4.77 -8.69 11.30
N GLU A 43 -5.81 -9.49 11.47
CA GLU A 43 -6.39 -10.33 10.43
C GLU A 43 -6.99 -9.52 9.28
N TYR A 44 -7.53 -8.32 9.55
CA TYR A 44 -8.06 -7.44 8.52
C TYR A 44 -7.00 -6.48 7.97
N ILE A 45 -6.08 -6.01 8.82
CA ILE A 45 -5.04 -5.06 8.39
C ILE A 45 -3.93 -5.75 7.57
N SER A 46 -3.54 -6.98 7.96
CA SER A 46 -2.47 -7.72 7.27
C SER A 46 -2.69 -7.91 5.77
N PRO A 47 -3.85 -8.41 5.30
CA PRO A 47 -4.08 -8.56 3.86
C PRO A 47 -4.10 -7.21 3.15
N LEU A 48 -4.70 -6.17 3.74
CA LEU A 48 -4.77 -4.83 3.14
C LEU A 48 -3.38 -4.18 2.96
N VAL A 49 -2.51 -4.27 3.98
CA VAL A 49 -1.13 -3.78 3.88
C VAL A 49 -0.33 -4.56 2.85
N THR A 50 -0.57 -5.87 2.74
CA THR A 50 0.10 -6.73 1.75
C THR A 50 -0.36 -6.38 0.34
N GLU A 51 -1.66 -6.18 0.14
CA GLU A 51 -2.25 -5.74 -1.13
C GLU A 51 -1.67 -4.41 -1.57
N TRP A 52 -1.65 -3.40 -0.69
CA TRP A 52 -1.05 -2.10 -0.99
C TRP A 52 0.42 -2.24 -1.41
N LYS A 53 1.20 -3.06 -0.69
CA LYS A 53 2.61 -3.31 -1.04
C LYS A 53 2.76 -3.98 -2.38
N ASN A 54 1.91 -4.95 -2.72
CA ASN A 54 1.96 -5.59 -4.03
C ASN A 54 1.63 -4.59 -5.15
N LEU A 55 0.60 -3.76 -4.97
CA LEU A 55 0.24 -2.73 -5.95
C LEU A 55 1.36 -1.71 -6.16
N ASN A 56 2.00 -1.28 -5.08
CA ASN A 56 3.09 -0.29 -5.13
C ASN A 56 4.42 -0.93 -5.58
N SER A 57 4.65 -2.21 -5.30
CA SER A 57 5.80 -2.97 -5.79
C SER A 57 5.70 -3.21 -7.29
N VAL A 58 4.51 -3.54 -7.80
CA VAL A 58 4.28 -3.68 -9.25
C VAL A 58 4.44 -2.32 -9.94
N GLN A 59 3.98 -1.23 -9.34
CA GLN A 59 4.21 0.13 -9.87
C GLN A 59 5.69 0.58 -9.81
N ASN A 60 6.45 0.14 -8.81
CA ASN A 60 7.89 0.43 -8.73
C ASN A 60 8.75 -0.54 -9.57
N GLN A 61 8.19 -1.64 -10.06
CA GLN A 61 8.89 -2.55 -10.97
C GLN A 61 8.95 -2.05 -12.42
N GLU A 62 8.29 -0.92 -12.74
CA GLU A 62 8.47 -0.23 -14.03
C GLU A 62 9.63 0.80 -14.01
N ILE A 63 10.38 0.91 -12.90
CA ILE A 63 11.54 1.81 -12.78
C ILE A 63 12.85 1.12 -12.39
N GLU A 64 12.93 -0.21 -12.49
CA GLU A 64 14.22 -0.90 -12.65
C GLU A 64 14.33 -1.38 -14.10
N GLY A 65 14.83 -0.49 -14.95
CA GLY A 65 15.38 -0.88 -16.24
C GLY A 65 16.76 -1.52 -16.08
N THR A 66 17.13 -2.28 -17.11
CA THR A 66 18.40 -3.02 -17.35
C THR A 66 18.45 -4.39 -16.64
N GLU A 67 18.62 -5.52 -17.33
CA GLU A 67 19.57 -5.78 -18.41
C GLU A 67 18.95 -6.33 -19.71
N THR A 68 19.36 -5.70 -20.81
CA THR A 68 19.44 -6.29 -22.14
C THR A 68 20.32 -7.53 -22.08
N GLU A 69 19.80 -8.71 -22.39
CA GLU A 69 20.64 -9.82 -22.81
C GLU A 69 20.33 -10.16 -24.27
N GLU A 70 21.11 -9.55 -25.15
CA GLU A 70 21.39 -10.09 -26.48
C GLU A 70 21.88 -11.53 -26.32
N GLN A 71 21.12 -12.51 -26.83
CA GLN A 71 21.72 -13.77 -27.25
C GLN A 71 21.62 -13.88 -28.77
N SER A 72 22.69 -13.38 -29.39
CA SER A 72 23.15 -13.90 -30.67
C SER A 72 23.59 -15.36 -30.48
N LYS A 73 22.95 -16.31 -31.17
CA LYS A 73 23.65 -17.39 -31.89
C LYS A 73 22.76 -18.07 -32.91
#